data_AF-A0A662GJV8-F1
#
_entry.id   AF-A0A662GJV8-F1
#
_cell.length_a   1.000
_cell.length_b   1.000
_cell.length_c   1.000
_cell.angle_alpha   90.00
_cell.angle_beta   90.00
_cell.angle_gamma   90.00
#
_symmetry.space_group_name_H-M   'P 1'
#
loop_
_entity.id
_entity.type
_entity.pdbx_description
1 polymer ?
#
loop_
_entity_poly.entity_id
_entity_poly.type
_entity_poly.pdbx_seq_one_letter_code
_entity_poly.pdbx_strand_id
1 'polypeptide(L)'
;MISDPYGLIGILLILVAWLPETIKNLKATRVATRFEFLLLYTSGSLLLTIHAYILGDIIFIVLNALATALSGINIALKLLQSKNRKRV
;
A
#
# COMPACT_ATOMS: atom_id res chain seq x y z
N MET A 1 -5.08 20.40 15.63
CA MET A 1 -4.36 19.12 15.65
C MET A 1 -3.49 18.87 14.41
N ILE A 2 -3.23 19.84 13.52
CA ILE A 2 -2.33 19.70 12.35
C ILE A 2 -0.92 20.23 12.67
N SER A 3 -0.33 19.79 13.77
CA SER A 3 0.99 20.26 14.19
C SER A 3 1.81 19.16 14.84
N ASP A 4 1.76 17.95 14.26
CA ASP A 4 2.76 16.92 14.51
C ASP A 4 3.71 16.85 13.30
N PRO A 5 4.82 17.61 13.32
CA PRO A 5 5.79 17.61 12.23
C PRO A 5 6.45 16.25 12.05
N TYR A 6 6.56 15.44 13.11
CA TYR A 6 7.20 14.12 13.04
C TYR A 6 6.33 13.14 12.26
N GLY A 7 5.01 13.13 12.51
CA GLY A 7 4.08 12.31 11.76
C GLY A 7 3.99 12.70 10.27
N LEU A 8 4.01 14.00 9.96
CA LEU A 8 4.02 14.50 8.58
C LEU A 8 5.29 14.11 7.82
N ILE A 9 6.46 14.33 8.43
CA ILE A 9 7.75 13.93 7.84
C ILE A 9 7.80 12.41 7.67
N GLY A 10 7.32 11.65 8.66
CA GLY A 10 7.23 10.20 8.61
C GLY A 10 6.42 9.70 7.41
N ILE A 11 5.19 10.22 7.22
CA ILE A 11 4.38 9.90 6.04
C ILE A 11 5.11 10.24 4.74
N LEU A 12 5.72 11.42 4.67
CA LEU A 12 6.37 11.87 3.44
C LEU A 12 7.52 10.94 3.04
N LEU A 13 8.35 10.55 4.01
CA LEU A 13 9.45 9.61 3.81
C LEU A 13 8.95 8.23 3.38
N ILE A 14 7.89 7.71 4.02
CA ILE A 14 7.32 6.41 3.65
C ILE A 14 6.72 6.45 2.25
N LEU A 15 5.99 7.52 1.90
CA LEU A 15 5.41 7.68 0.57
C LEU A 15 6.48 7.74 -0.50
N VAL A 16 7.56 8.50 -0.29
CA VAL A 16 8.68 8.57 -1.23
C VAL A 16 9.36 7.21 -1.42
N ALA A 17 9.42 6.37 -0.38
CA ALA A 17 9.95 5.01 -0.51
C ALA A 17 9.00 4.09 -1.31
N TRP A 18 7.69 4.20 -1.13
CA TRP A 18 6.70 3.28 -1.70
C TRP A 18 6.21 3.67 -3.10
N LEU A 19 6.08 4.96 -3.41
CA LEU A 19 5.52 5.44 -4.68
C LEU A 19 6.35 4.98 -5.89
N PRO A 20 7.68 5.17 -5.94
CA PRO A 20 8.49 4.82 -7.10
C PRO A 20 8.46 3.33 -7.40
N GLU A 21 8.49 2.49 -6.37
CA GLU A 21 8.41 1.03 -6.50
C GLU A 21 7.03 0.61 -7.03
N THR A 22 5.95 1.22 -6.55
CA THR A 22 4.60 0.94 -7.05
C THR A 22 4.44 1.38 -8.51
N ILE A 23 4.94 2.56 -8.88
CA ILE A 23 4.93 3.06 -10.26
C ILE A 23 5.74 2.15 -11.19
N LYS A 24 6.91 1.67 -10.73
CA LYS A 24 7.75 0.73 -11.47
C LYS A 24 7.02 -0.58 -11.72
N ASN A 25 6.37 -1.14 -10.70
CA ASN A 25 5.58 -2.36 -10.82
C ASN A 25 4.37 -2.20 -11.75
N LEU A 26 3.73 -1.03 -11.73
CA LEU A 26 2.61 -0.68 -12.62
C LEU A 26 3.06 -0.60 -14.08
N LYS A 27 4.19 0.07 -14.36
CA LYS A 27 4.75 0.19 -15.73
C LYS A 27 5.30 -1.13 -16.27
N ALA A 28 5.99 -1.90 -15.43
CA ALA A 28 6.62 -3.15 -15.86
C ALA A 28 5.62 -4.31 -16.02
N THR A 29 4.37 -4.15 -15.57
CA THR A 29 3.36 -5.22 -15.47
C THR A 29 3.95 -6.51 -14.88
N ARG A 30 4.87 -6.36 -13.93
CA ARG A 30 5.54 -7.48 -13.25
C ARG A 30 5.69 -7.12 -11.79
N VAL A 31 4.92 -7.80 -10.94
CA VAL A 31 4.98 -7.61 -9.48
C VAL A 31 5.90 -8.67 -8.89
N ALA A 32 7.13 -8.27 -8.53
CA ALA A 32 8.13 -9.15 -7.95
C ALA A 32 7.74 -9.66 -6.55
N THR A 33 7.03 -8.84 -5.77
CA THR A 33 6.61 -9.11 -4.39
C THR A 33 5.73 -10.35 -4.28
N ARG A 34 5.97 -11.21 -3.29
CA ARG A 34 5.18 -12.43 -3.03
C ARG A 34 3.71 -12.10 -2.77
N PHE A 35 2.80 -12.97 -3.22
CA PHE A 35 1.36 -12.72 -3.12
C PHE A 35 0.90 -12.75 -1.66
N GLU A 36 1.43 -13.68 -0.86
CA GLU A 36 1.16 -13.85 0.56
C GLU A 36 1.53 -12.58 1.34
N PHE A 37 2.68 -11.98 1.01
CA PHE A 37 3.09 -10.72 1.60
C PHE A 37 2.11 -9.60 1.27
N LEU A 38 1.73 -9.45 0.00
CA LEU A 38 0.78 -8.41 -0.41
C LEU A 38 -0.58 -8.58 0.27
N LEU A 39 -1.05 -9.83 0.42
CA LEU A 39 -2.32 -10.12 1.07
C LEU A 39 -2.28 -9.76 2.55
N LEU A 40 -1.26 -10.24 3.29
CA LEU A 40 -1.06 -9.89 4.69
C LEU A 40 -0.91 -8.37 4.88
N TYR A 41 -0.13 -7.72 4.02
CA TYR A 41 0.11 -6.28 4.10
C TYR A 41 -1.16 -5.47 3.87
N THR A 42 -1.93 -5.80 2.83
CA THR A 42 -3.21 -5.13 2.52
C THR A 42 -4.23 -5.32 3.64
N SER A 43 -4.38 -6.54 4.16
CA SER A 43 -5.30 -6.82 5.25
C SER A 43 -4.87 -6.13 6.55
N GLY A 44 -3.58 -6.18 6.88
CA GLY A 44 -3.02 -5.53 8.06
C GLY A 44 -3.19 -4.01 8.01
N SER A 45 -2.84 -3.37 6.89
CA SER A 45 -3.00 -1.92 6.73
C SER A 45 -4.48 -1.50 6.73
N LEU A 46 -5.39 -2.31 6.17
CA LEU A 46 -6.82 -2.00 6.23
C LEU A 46 -7.33 -2.01 7.69
N LEU A 47 -6.98 -3.04 8.46
CA LEU A 47 -7.33 -3.14 9.88
C LEU A 47 -6.74 -1.99 10.69
N LEU A 48 -5.49 -1.61 10.43
CA LEU A 48 -4.85 -0.46 11.06
C LEU A 48 -5.50 0.87 10.66
N THR A 49 -6.02 1.00 9.45
CA THR A 49 -6.79 2.18 9.03
C THR A 49 -8.06 2.33 9.86
N ILE A 50 -8.80 1.22 10.04
CA ILE A 50 -10.02 1.20 10.88
C ILE A 50 -9.65 1.53 12.34
N HIS A 51 -8.58 0.94 12.86
CA HIS A 51 -8.11 1.23 14.21
C HIS A 51 -7.72 2.70 14.39
N ALA A 52 -6.99 3.29 13.45
CA ALA A 52 -6.59 4.69 13.46
C ALA A 52 -7.80 5.63 13.40
N TYR A 53 -8.84 5.26 12.65
CA TYR A 53 -10.11 5.97 12.60
C TYR A 53 -10.80 6.00 13.96
N ILE A 54 -10.81 4.88 14.69
CA ILE A 54 -11.36 4.79 16.05
C ILE A 54 -10.59 5.71 17.02
N LEU A 55 -9.26 5.83 16.85
CA LEU A 55 -8.41 6.69 17.67
C LEU A 55 -8.43 8.18 17.25
N GLY A 56 -9.00 8.52 16.09
CA GLY A 56 -8.96 9.87 15.54
C GLY A 56 -7.57 10.31 15.04
N ASP A 57 -6.67 9.36 14.76
CA ASP A 57 -5.31 9.64 14.30
C ASP A 57 -5.25 9.81 12.78
N ILE A 58 -5.34 11.06 12.31
CA ILE A 58 -5.38 11.36 10.88
C ILE A 58 -4.10 10.95 10.13
N ILE A 59 -2.93 11.01 10.79
CA ILE A 59 -1.66 10.66 10.18
C ILE A 59 -1.65 9.14 9.96
N PHE A 60 -1.98 8.38 10.99
CA PHE A 60 -1.99 6.93 10.88
C PHE A 60 -3.11 6.41 9.96
N ILE A 61 -4.25 7.11 9.87
CA ILE A 61 -5.31 6.85 8.86
C ILE A 61 -4.75 7.01 7.46
N VAL A 62 -4.17 8.17 7.13
CA VAL A 62 -3.68 8.47 5.76
C VAL A 62 -2.60 7.48 5.36
N LEU A 63 -1.65 7.20 6.26
CA LEU A 63 -0.56 6.26 6.01
C LEU A 63 -1.09 4.87 5.65
N ASN A 64 -1.97 4.32 6.48
CA ASN A 64 -2.46 2.96 6.30
C ASN A 64 -3.47 2.86 5.15
N ALA A 65 -4.27 3.89 4.89
CA ALA A 65 -5.18 3.94 3.76
C ALA A 65 -4.40 3.89 2.43
N LEU A 66 -3.32 4.68 2.32
CA LEU A 66 -2.45 4.66 1.14
C LEU A 66 -1.71 3.33 0.99
N ALA A 67 -1.18 2.76 2.08
CA ALA A 67 -0.56 1.44 2.07
C ALA A 67 -1.54 0.35 1.58
N THR A 68 -2.80 0.39 2.05
CA THR A 68 -3.87 -0.53 1.62
C THR A 68 -4.14 -0.38 0.13
N ALA A 69 -4.30 0.85 -0.36
CA ALA A 69 -4.57 1.11 -1.77
C ALA A 69 -3.42 0.65 -2.68
N LEU A 70 -2.18 1.03 -2.36
CA LEU A 70 -0.99 0.68 -3.16
C LEU A 70 -0.76 -0.83 -3.19
N SER A 71 -0.86 -1.50 -2.05
CA SER A 71 -0.71 -2.95 -1.98
C SER A 71 -1.88 -3.69 -2.66
N GLY A 72 -3.11 -3.20 -2.52
CA GLY A 72 -4.28 -3.72 -3.21
C GLY A 72 -4.16 -3.63 -4.74
N ILE A 73 -3.62 -2.53 -5.26
CA ILE A 73 -3.30 -2.39 -6.69
C ILE A 73 -2.28 -3.46 -7.12
N ASN A 74 -1.22 -3.67 -6.34
CA ASN A 74 -0.22 -4.70 -6.64
C ASN A 74 -0.82 -6.12 -6.63
N ILE A 75 -1.78 -6.42 -5.75
CA ILE A 75 -2.54 -7.67 -5.79
C ILE A 75 -3.31 -7.79 -7.11
N ALA A 76 -4.08 -6.76 -7.48
CA ALA A 76 -4.88 -6.77 -8.71
C ALA A 76 -4.01 -6.99 -9.95
N LEU A 77 -2.87 -6.29 -10.06
CA LEU A 77 -1.90 -6.47 -11.13
C LEU A 77 -1.34 -7.90 -11.17
N LYS A 78 -1.01 -8.48 -10.02
CA LYS A 78 -0.46 -9.83 -9.93
C LYS A 78 -1.48 -10.91 -10.34
N LEU A 79 -2.76 -10.71 -9.99
CA LEU A 79 -3.84 -11.59 -10.44
C LEU A 79 -4.04 -11.51 -11.96
N LEU A 80 -3.99 -10.31 -12.55
CA LEU A 80 -4.04 -10.12 -14.00
C LEU A 80 -2.85 -10.78 -14.72
N GLN A 81 -1.63 -10.65 -14.18
CA GLN A 81 -0.42 -11.32 -14.72
C GLN A 81 -0.54 -12.84 -14.69
N SER A 82 -1.02 -13.41 -13.58
CA SER A 82 -1.23 -14.86 -13.43
C SER A 82 -2.24 -15.37 -14.45
N LYS A 83 -3.32 -14.61 -14.69
CA LYS A 83 -4.34 -14.95 -15.70
C LYS A 83 -3.77 -14.93 -17.11
N ASN A 84 -2.91 -13.97 -17.45
CA ASN A 84 -2.27 -13.91 -18.76
C ASN A 84 -1.24 -15.03 -18.97
N ARG A 85 -0.44 -15.40 -17.94
CA ARG A 85 0.48 -16.54 -18.04
C ARG A 85 -0.20 -17.89 -18.25
N LYS A 86 -1.41 -18.08 -17.71
CA LYS A 86 -2.19 -19.32 -17.89
C LYS A 86 -2.88 -19.41 -19.26
N ARG A 87 -2.87 -18.33 -20.06
CA ARG A 87 -3.50 -18.27 -21.39
C ARG A 87 -2.50 -18.43 -22.54
N VAL A 88 -1.20 -18.44 -22.25
CA VAL A 88 -0.11 -18.71 -23.20
C VAL A 88 0.37 -20.14 -22.96
#